data_AF-A0A671V1K2-F1
#
_entry.id   AF-A0A671V1K2-F1
#
_cell.length_a   1.000
_cell.length_b   1.000
_cell.length_c   1.000
_cell.angle_alpha   90.00
_cell.angle_beta   90.00
_cell.angle_gamma   90.00
#
_symmetry.space_group_name_H-M   'P 1'
#
loop_
_entity.id
_entity.type
_entity.pdbx_description
1 polymer ?
#
loop_
_entity_poly.entity_id
_entity_poly.type
_entity_poly.pdbx_seq_one_letter_code
_entity_poly.pdbx_strand_id
1 'polypeptide(L)'
;CYIPPLNKIPPLNKIYTELYITEKDSGEVNSEHEVVELECKRNSSEQKKINLDDIFKPLSNEESPPQRVLTKGNAGIGKTVAVQKFTHDWATGKANQAIDFIFPFTFSELNLMKDKMSLKDLIGLYFEEVRNLEISDYNSSNILFILDGLDESRLPLDFEKNEMCLWITSRPAAATKIPTEFIHRVTEVLGFNDKQKEDYFQENVHDKDMAQKILNHLQSKPLRSLYVMCHIPLVCWISATVLLSLLTETPEGDLPKTVTEMYTHFLIIQTKCKNKKDCKKDETDKDVIMKLGKLAFEQLQKGNIVFYEDDLRSCQIDLTEAAVNSGVCTQLIRKEAGLHNQVMYSLKHLTLHEFLAALYVKLSSLHNEAVDLALVDDHGRWDLFLRFLLGLSREKNQELLQRELKFKRRCPGNDQNTITYIHEKIKNLSSGNKVINLFHCLNELGDQSLLEQVQQYLKSGDVGEISPAHWSAMAFLLLSSNEDLDVFDLKKYSRSDEVLERLLPVLKVSKTAL
;
A
#
# COMPACT_ATOMS: atom_id res chain seq x y z
N CYS A 1 7.45 0.27 -8.83
CA CYS A 1 7.45 1.36 -7.83
C CYS A 1 8.61 2.31 -8.14
N TYR A 2 8.41 3.62 -8.01
CA TYR A 2 9.43 4.66 -8.22
C TYR A 2 9.35 5.52 -6.93
N ILE A 3 10.40 5.81 -6.15
CA ILE A 3 11.69 6.44 -6.46
C ILE A 3 12.72 6.14 -5.35
N PRO A 4 13.99 5.85 -5.67
CA PRO A 4 15.11 5.87 -4.73
C PRO A 4 15.68 7.29 -4.56
N PRO A 5 16.44 7.57 -3.48
CA PRO A 5 17.72 8.21 -3.77
C PRO A 5 18.86 7.72 -2.89
N LEU A 6 19.93 7.27 -3.56
CA LEU A 6 21.31 7.59 -3.23
C LEU A 6 22.11 7.62 -4.56
N ASN A 7 22.26 8.83 -5.10
CA ASN A 7 23.27 9.27 -6.08
C ASN A 7 23.22 8.94 -7.59
N LYS A 8 22.14 8.39 -8.15
CA LYS A 8 21.74 8.54 -9.57
C LYS A 8 20.43 7.80 -9.75
N ILE A 9 19.44 8.40 -10.42
CA ILE A 9 18.20 7.73 -10.79
C ILE A 9 18.53 6.68 -11.86
N PRO A 10 18.37 5.37 -11.59
CA PRO A 10 18.45 4.38 -12.66
C PRO A 10 17.21 4.51 -13.57
N PRO A 11 17.33 4.25 -14.88
CA PRO A 11 16.17 4.18 -15.77
C PRO A 11 15.18 3.10 -15.30
N LEU A 12 13.88 3.27 -15.58
CA LEU A 12 12.78 2.40 -15.09
C LEU A 12 13.05 0.91 -15.35
N ASN A 13 13.66 0.59 -16.50
CA ASN A 13 14.07 -0.76 -16.88
C ASN A 13 15.12 -1.42 -15.96
N LYS A 14 15.85 -0.65 -15.14
CA LYS A 14 16.84 -1.14 -14.18
C LYS A 14 16.32 -1.26 -12.74
N ILE A 15 15.12 -0.76 -12.45
CA ILE A 15 14.51 -0.78 -11.10
C ILE A 15 13.17 -1.53 -11.10
N TYR A 16 12.66 -1.87 -12.28
CA TYR A 16 11.39 -2.56 -12.39
C TYR A 16 11.54 -4.05 -12.07
N THR A 17 11.05 -4.44 -10.91
CA THR A 17 10.74 -5.83 -10.59
C THR A 17 9.38 -6.18 -11.18
N GLU A 18 9.30 -7.28 -11.94
CA GLU A 18 8.05 -7.78 -12.55
C GLU A 18 6.97 -7.94 -11.46
N LEU A 19 5.77 -7.40 -11.70
CA LEU A 19 4.67 -7.54 -10.76
C LEU A 19 3.90 -8.83 -11.03
N TYR A 20 3.44 -9.50 -9.98
CA TYR A 20 2.59 -10.66 -10.12
C TYR A 20 1.13 -10.20 -10.36
N ILE A 21 0.61 -10.49 -11.55
CA ILE A 21 -0.73 -10.11 -12.01
C ILE A 21 -1.53 -11.37 -12.32
N THR A 22 -2.75 -11.47 -11.81
CA THR A 22 -3.65 -12.60 -12.06
C THR A 22 -4.99 -12.14 -12.65
N GLU A 23 -5.61 -13.02 -13.42
CA GLU A 23 -7.02 -12.88 -13.82
C GLU A 23 -7.95 -13.18 -12.64
N LYS A 24 -9.05 -12.44 -12.50
CA LYS A 24 -10.11 -12.74 -11.52
C LYS A 24 -11.47 -12.80 -12.21
N ASP A 25 -12.30 -13.78 -11.83
CA ASP A 25 -13.69 -13.87 -12.29
C ASP A 25 -14.49 -12.63 -11.89
N SER A 26 -15.46 -12.27 -12.74
CA SER A 26 -16.30 -11.08 -12.61
C SER A 26 -17.31 -11.14 -11.44
N GLY A 27 -17.39 -12.29 -10.75
CA GLY A 27 -18.23 -12.52 -9.57
C GLY A 27 -17.50 -12.24 -8.24
N GLU A 28 -18.19 -11.50 -7.37
CA GLU A 28 -17.86 -11.18 -5.98
C GLU A 28 -16.53 -10.46 -5.68
N VAL A 29 -16.68 -9.22 -5.18
CA VAL A 29 -15.61 -8.48 -4.54
C VAL A 29 -15.38 -9.11 -3.17
N ASN A 30 -14.55 -10.16 -3.13
CA ASN A 30 -13.98 -10.60 -1.87
C ASN A 30 -13.11 -9.46 -1.33
N SER A 31 -13.69 -8.66 -0.44
CA SER A 31 -13.00 -7.72 0.42
C SER A 31 -12.29 -8.54 1.49
N GLU A 32 -11.23 -9.25 1.11
CA GLU A 32 -10.39 -10.05 2.00
C GLU A 32 -8.96 -9.45 2.05
N HIS A 33 -8.34 -9.37 3.24
CA HIS A 33 -7.13 -8.59 3.51
C HIS A 33 -5.84 -9.42 3.39
N GLU A 34 -4.91 -8.83 2.64
CA GLU A 34 -3.44 -8.90 2.53
C GLU A 34 -2.60 -10.12 2.86
N VAL A 35 -2.82 -10.93 3.89
CA VAL A 35 -1.78 -11.94 4.24
C VAL A 35 -2.20 -13.35 3.89
N VAL A 36 -3.44 -13.68 4.23
CA VAL A 36 -3.84 -15.08 4.21
C VAL A 36 -4.48 -15.39 2.87
N GLU A 37 -5.24 -14.46 2.32
CA GLU A 37 -5.65 -14.56 0.93
C GLU A 37 -4.43 -14.55 0.00
N LEU A 38 -3.33 -13.84 0.28
CA LEU A 38 -2.15 -13.89 -0.59
C LEU A 38 -1.45 -15.26 -0.59
N GLU A 39 -1.36 -15.94 0.54
CA GLU A 39 -0.74 -17.28 0.58
C GLU A 39 -1.72 -18.40 0.17
N CYS A 40 -3.04 -18.21 0.33
CA CYS A 40 -4.10 -19.09 -0.17
C CYS A 40 -4.38 -18.92 -1.68
N LYS A 41 -4.57 -17.68 -2.18
CA LYS A 41 -4.76 -17.35 -3.61
C LYS A 41 -3.58 -17.76 -4.49
N ARG A 42 -2.36 -17.78 -3.93
CA ARG A 42 -1.18 -18.28 -4.66
C ARG A 42 -1.30 -19.74 -5.09
N ASN A 43 -2.19 -20.53 -4.48
CA ASN A 43 -2.26 -21.97 -4.70
C ASN A 43 -3.64 -22.48 -5.14
N SER A 44 -4.66 -21.63 -5.32
CA SER A 44 -5.84 -22.08 -6.04
C SER A 44 -5.41 -22.38 -7.47
N SER A 45 -5.55 -23.63 -7.89
CA SER A 45 -5.14 -24.17 -9.19
C SER A 45 -5.86 -23.53 -10.40
N GLU A 46 -6.62 -22.46 -10.19
CA GLU A 46 -7.51 -21.83 -11.16
C GLU A 46 -7.07 -20.40 -11.56
N GLN A 47 -6.14 -19.75 -10.85
CA GLN A 47 -5.71 -18.38 -11.20
C GLN A 47 -4.59 -18.37 -12.26
N LYS A 48 -4.91 -17.90 -13.47
CA LYS A 48 -3.92 -17.72 -14.54
C LYS A 48 -3.06 -16.49 -14.29
N LYS A 49 -1.73 -16.68 -14.20
CA LYS A 49 -0.75 -15.58 -14.23
C LYS A 49 -0.82 -14.89 -15.60
N ILE A 50 -0.95 -13.57 -15.60
CA ILE A 50 -0.91 -12.74 -16.81
C ILE A 50 0.39 -11.91 -16.78
N ASN A 51 1.10 -11.87 -17.91
CA ASN A 51 2.20 -10.93 -18.07
C ASN A 51 1.63 -9.52 -18.31
N LEU A 52 2.22 -8.49 -17.72
CA LEU A 52 1.85 -7.09 -17.93
C LEU A 52 1.71 -6.72 -19.41
N ASP A 53 2.63 -7.19 -20.25
CA ASP A 53 2.64 -6.90 -21.69
C ASP A 53 1.57 -7.69 -22.49
N ASP A 54 0.87 -8.62 -21.83
CA ASP A 54 -0.16 -9.47 -22.41
C ASP A 54 -1.57 -9.13 -21.89
N ILE A 55 -1.73 -8.06 -21.08
CA ILE A 55 -3.01 -7.68 -20.46
C ILE A 55 -4.13 -7.47 -21.49
N PHE A 56 -3.80 -7.03 -22.71
CA PHE A 56 -4.75 -6.80 -23.81
C PHE A 56 -4.75 -7.94 -24.85
N LYS A 57 -3.99 -9.01 -24.64
CA LYS A 57 -4.04 -10.18 -25.52
C LYS A 57 -5.20 -11.10 -25.10
N PRO A 58 -5.85 -11.77 -26.05
CA PRO A 58 -6.87 -12.76 -25.74
C PRO A 58 -6.24 -13.91 -24.95
N LEU A 59 -6.90 -14.32 -23.87
CA LEU A 59 -6.50 -15.51 -23.11
C LEU A 59 -7.01 -16.78 -23.81
N SER A 60 -6.54 -17.95 -23.38
CA SER A 60 -6.88 -19.22 -24.04
C SER A 60 -8.38 -19.55 -24.06
N ASN A 61 -9.18 -18.86 -23.26
CA ASN A 61 -10.63 -18.97 -23.10
C ASN A 61 -11.40 -17.82 -23.75
N GLU A 62 -10.74 -16.88 -24.43
CA GLU A 62 -11.39 -15.71 -25.05
C GLU A 62 -11.23 -15.71 -26.57
N GLU A 63 -12.33 -15.44 -27.30
CA GLU A 63 -12.32 -15.36 -28.76
C GLU A 63 -11.79 -14.02 -29.30
N SER A 64 -11.88 -12.96 -28.50
CA SER A 64 -11.50 -11.59 -28.87
C SER A 64 -10.67 -10.91 -27.79
N PRO A 65 -9.74 -9.99 -28.16
CA PRO A 65 -9.00 -9.18 -27.19
C PRO A 65 -9.93 -8.37 -26.27
N PRO A 66 -9.65 -8.27 -24.96
CA PRO A 66 -10.46 -7.48 -24.04
C PRO A 66 -10.29 -5.99 -24.37
N GLN A 67 -11.40 -5.27 -24.57
CA GLN A 67 -11.34 -3.82 -24.81
C GLN A 67 -11.35 -3.00 -23.51
N ARG A 68 -11.81 -3.59 -22.39
CA ARG A 68 -12.01 -2.86 -21.14
C ARG A 68 -11.46 -3.68 -19.99
N VAL A 69 -10.34 -3.21 -19.45
CA VAL A 69 -9.60 -3.90 -18.40
C VAL A 69 -9.66 -3.08 -17.12
N LEU A 70 -10.02 -3.72 -16.01
CA LEU A 70 -9.94 -3.15 -14.68
C LEU A 70 -8.86 -3.85 -13.88
N THR A 71 -7.81 -3.13 -13.50
CA THR A 71 -6.76 -3.63 -12.63
C THR A 71 -6.97 -3.16 -11.19
N LYS A 72 -7.25 -4.11 -10.30
CA LYS A 72 -7.40 -3.90 -8.86
C LYS A 72 -6.08 -4.15 -8.13
N GLY A 73 -5.91 -3.52 -6.98
CA GLY A 73 -4.79 -3.83 -6.09
C GLY A 73 -4.65 -2.80 -4.98
N ASN A 74 -3.98 -3.19 -3.90
CA ASN A 74 -3.84 -2.33 -2.72
C ASN A 74 -2.96 -1.10 -2.97
N ALA A 75 -2.95 -0.19 -2.00
CA ALA A 75 -2.09 0.98 -2.06
C ALA A 75 -0.62 0.55 -2.15
N GLY A 76 0.13 1.09 -3.11
CA GLY A 76 1.59 0.90 -3.17
C GLY A 76 2.05 -0.40 -3.78
N ILE A 77 1.11 -1.25 -4.17
CA ILE A 77 1.37 -2.55 -4.75
C ILE A 77 2.00 -2.47 -6.16
N GLY A 78 1.97 -1.28 -6.78
CA GLY A 78 2.66 -1.01 -8.04
C GLY A 78 1.79 -0.76 -9.27
N LYS A 79 0.47 -0.56 -9.11
CA LYS A 79 -0.47 -0.29 -10.23
C LYS A 79 -0.01 0.81 -11.19
N THR A 80 0.29 2.01 -10.68
CA THR A 80 0.83 3.13 -11.48
C THR A 80 2.14 2.77 -12.19
N VAL A 81 2.98 1.93 -11.57
CA VAL A 81 4.22 1.50 -12.23
C VAL A 81 3.97 0.44 -13.30
N ALA A 82 2.94 -0.39 -13.15
CA ALA A 82 2.49 -1.26 -14.24
C ALA A 82 2.07 -0.42 -15.46
N VAL A 83 1.30 0.65 -15.26
CA VAL A 83 0.92 1.58 -16.35
C VAL A 83 2.14 2.23 -17.00
N GLN A 84 3.08 2.75 -16.19
CA GLN A 84 4.31 3.36 -16.70
C GLN A 84 5.17 2.37 -17.48
N LYS A 85 5.31 1.15 -16.97
CA LYS A 85 6.10 0.09 -17.60
C LYS A 85 5.46 -0.38 -18.92
N PHE A 86 4.14 -0.57 -18.94
CA PHE A 86 3.40 -0.91 -20.15
C PHE A 86 3.56 0.16 -21.24
N THR A 87 3.40 1.43 -20.86
CA THR A 87 3.56 2.58 -21.76
C THR A 87 5.00 2.71 -22.26
N HIS A 88 6.00 2.46 -21.40
CA HIS A 88 7.41 2.47 -21.78
C HIS A 88 7.75 1.38 -22.80
N ASP A 89 7.27 0.15 -22.58
CA ASP A 89 7.53 -0.96 -23.51
C ASP A 89 6.82 -0.76 -24.85
N TRP A 90 5.65 -0.10 -24.86
CA TRP A 90 5.02 0.36 -26.09
C TRP A 90 5.86 1.43 -26.80
N ALA A 91 6.25 2.51 -26.10
CA ALA A 91 6.99 3.62 -26.68
C ALA A 91 8.39 3.24 -27.20
N THR A 92 8.99 2.18 -26.64
CA THR A 92 10.30 1.65 -27.07
C THR A 92 10.19 0.57 -28.14
N GLY A 93 8.98 0.21 -28.59
CA GLY A 93 8.78 -0.81 -29.61
C GLY A 93 8.91 -2.26 -29.11
N LYS A 94 8.99 -2.47 -27.79
CA LYS A 94 9.22 -3.79 -27.18
C LYS A 94 7.95 -4.65 -27.09
N ALA A 95 6.79 -4.04 -26.84
CA ALA A 95 5.51 -4.74 -26.73
C ALA A 95 4.33 -3.87 -27.23
N ASN A 96 3.13 -4.45 -27.34
CA ASN A 96 1.86 -3.74 -27.56
C ASN A 96 1.75 -2.90 -28.86
N GLN A 97 2.51 -3.26 -29.91
CA GLN A 97 2.55 -2.51 -31.18
C GLN A 97 1.27 -2.65 -32.05
N ALA A 98 0.25 -3.37 -31.57
CA ALA A 98 -1.08 -3.37 -32.20
C ALA A 98 -1.90 -2.11 -31.86
N ILE A 99 -1.44 -1.33 -30.87
CA ILE A 99 -2.03 -0.06 -30.44
C ILE A 99 -1.22 1.07 -31.06
N ASP A 100 -1.89 1.95 -31.80
CA ASP A 100 -1.26 3.09 -32.50
C ASP A 100 -1.02 4.25 -31.54
N PHE A 101 -1.95 4.48 -30.61
CA PHE A 101 -1.87 5.57 -29.63
C PHE A 101 -2.21 5.09 -28.21
N ILE A 102 -1.38 5.49 -27.25
CA ILE A 102 -1.68 5.34 -25.81
C ILE A 102 -1.76 6.72 -25.18
N PHE A 103 -2.90 7.01 -24.54
CA PHE A 103 -3.11 8.24 -23.78
C PHE A 103 -3.33 7.90 -22.29
N PRO A 104 -2.26 7.92 -21.48
CA PRO A 104 -2.38 7.75 -20.04
C PRO A 104 -2.79 9.05 -19.36
N PHE A 105 -3.89 9.00 -18.62
CA PHE A 105 -4.36 10.06 -17.73
C PHE A 105 -4.42 9.52 -16.30
N THR A 106 -4.09 10.36 -15.32
CA THR A 106 -4.40 10.07 -13.92
C THR A 106 -5.71 10.73 -13.52
N PHE A 107 -6.51 10.10 -12.66
CA PHE A 107 -7.72 10.77 -12.16
C PHE A 107 -7.40 12.03 -11.35
N SER A 108 -6.23 12.08 -10.71
CA SER A 108 -5.73 13.29 -10.05
C SER A 108 -5.57 14.46 -11.02
N GLU A 109 -5.01 14.22 -12.20
CA GLU A 109 -4.94 15.21 -13.27
C GLU A 109 -6.33 15.62 -13.77
N LEU A 110 -7.21 14.64 -14.00
CA LEU A 110 -8.56 14.90 -14.52
C LEU A 110 -9.43 15.70 -13.55
N ASN A 111 -9.21 15.57 -12.24
CA ASN A 111 -9.91 16.34 -11.21
C ASN A 111 -9.66 17.85 -11.30
N LEU A 112 -8.61 18.30 -12.01
CA LEU A 112 -8.31 19.72 -12.22
C LEU A 112 -9.18 20.38 -13.29
N MET A 113 -9.92 19.60 -14.08
CA MET A 113 -10.80 20.16 -15.10
C MET A 113 -11.93 20.97 -14.46
N LYS A 114 -11.99 22.26 -14.79
CA LYS A 114 -13.01 23.19 -14.28
C LYS A 114 -14.26 23.24 -15.14
N ASP A 115 -14.08 23.09 -16.45
CA ASP A 115 -15.13 23.19 -17.45
C ASP A 115 -15.22 21.91 -18.27
N LYS A 116 -16.39 21.65 -18.85
CA LYS A 116 -16.56 20.57 -19.83
C LYS A 116 -15.70 20.85 -21.05
N MET A 117 -14.85 19.91 -21.42
CA MET A 117 -14.01 19.97 -22.62
C MET A 117 -14.22 18.74 -23.49
N SER A 118 -13.93 18.87 -24.78
CA SER A 118 -13.93 17.73 -25.68
C SER A 118 -12.71 16.84 -25.43
N LEU A 119 -12.81 15.55 -25.76
CA LEU A 119 -11.69 14.61 -25.64
C LEU A 119 -10.48 15.04 -26.50
N LYS A 120 -10.73 15.64 -27.67
CA LYS A 120 -9.67 16.18 -28.54
C LYS A 120 -8.91 17.31 -27.83
N ASP A 121 -9.64 18.24 -27.23
CA ASP A 121 -9.02 19.36 -26.52
C ASP A 121 -8.23 18.86 -25.32
N LEU A 122 -8.77 17.87 -24.59
CA LEU A 122 -8.07 17.23 -23.48
C LEU A 122 -6.75 16.60 -23.94
N ILE A 123 -6.76 15.80 -25.01
CA ILE A 123 -5.54 15.19 -25.56
C ILE A 123 -4.53 16.28 -25.98
N GLY A 124 -4.96 17.30 -26.71
CA GLY A 124 -4.07 18.38 -27.17
C GLY A 124 -3.52 19.27 -26.04
N LEU A 125 -4.18 19.30 -24.88
CA LEU A 125 -3.69 19.98 -23.69
C LEU A 125 -2.61 19.17 -22.95
N TYR A 126 -2.77 17.84 -22.83
CA TYR A 126 -1.82 16.97 -22.12
C TYR A 126 -0.65 16.50 -22.98
N PHE A 127 -0.86 16.35 -24.30
CA PHE A 127 0.11 15.79 -25.23
C PHE A 127 0.33 16.78 -26.38
N GLU A 128 1.32 17.65 -26.22
CA GLU A 128 1.59 18.73 -27.19
C GLU A 128 1.99 18.18 -28.56
N GLU A 129 2.56 16.98 -28.59
CA GLU A 129 3.06 16.29 -29.77
C GLU A 129 1.96 15.93 -30.76
N VAL A 130 0.73 15.73 -30.27
CA VAL A 130 -0.44 15.32 -31.07
C VAL A 130 -1.47 16.44 -31.25
N ARG A 131 -1.15 17.67 -30.82
CA ARG A 131 -2.04 18.84 -30.88
C ARG A 131 -2.48 19.19 -32.30
N ASN A 132 -1.67 18.83 -33.30
CA ASN A 132 -1.95 19.08 -34.72
C ASN A 132 -2.77 17.98 -35.41
N LEU A 133 -3.06 16.86 -34.73
CA LEU A 133 -3.86 15.78 -35.31
C LEU A 133 -5.35 16.15 -35.37
N GLU A 134 -6.02 15.70 -36.42
CA GLU A 134 -7.45 15.84 -36.60
C GLU A 134 -8.22 14.64 -36.03
N ILE A 135 -9.54 14.81 -35.83
CA ILE A 135 -10.41 13.71 -35.36
C ILE A 135 -10.34 12.51 -36.33
N SER A 136 -10.18 12.80 -37.63
CA SER A 136 -10.03 11.80 -38.69
C SER A 136 -8.83 10.86 -38.47
N ASP A 137 -7.71 11.38 -37.94
CA ASP A 137 -6.50 10.60 -37.70
C ASP A 137 -6.73 9.55 -36.59
N TYR A 138 -7.56 9.90 -35.59
CA TYR A 138 -7.92 9.02 -34.49
C TYR A 138 -8.92 7.94 -34.91
N ASN A 139 -9.85 8.25 -35.81
CA ASN A 139 -10.93 7.32 -36.19
C ASN A 139 -10.44 6.06 -36.91
N SER A 140 -9.28 6.12 -37.57
CA SER A 140 -8.65 4.98 -38.25
C SER A 140 -7.64 4.21 -37.40
N SER A 141 -7.44 4.61 -36.14
CA SER A 141 -6.38 4.11 -35.29
C SER A 141 -6.90 3.32 -34.09
N ASN A 142 -6.10 2.36 -33.64
CA ASN A 142 -6.32 1.66 -32.39
C ASN A 142 -5.79 2.50 -31.24
N ILE A 143 -6.72 3.07 -30.45
CA ILE A 143 -6.40 3.97 -29.35
C ILE A 143 -6.71 3.28 -28.01
N LEU A 144 -5.74 3.31 -27.10
CA LEU A 144 -5.91 2.90 -25.71
C LEU A 144 -5.89 4.12 -24.79
N PHE A 145 -6.95 4.28 -24.02
CA PHE A 145 -6.98 5.21 -22.88
C PHE A 145 -6.62 4.46 -21.61
N ILE A 146 -5.69 5.02 -20.83
CA ILE A 146 -5.37 4.49 -19.50
C ILE A 146 -5.80 5.52 -18.47
N LEU A 147 -6.68 5.13 -17.54
CA LEU A 147 -7.14 5.96 -16.43
C LEU A 147 -6.58 5.38 -15.11
N ASP A 148 -5.48 5.98 -14.64
CA ASP A 148 -4.79 5.54 -13.44
C ASP A 148 -5.38 6.19 -12.17
N GLY A 149 -5.64 5.39 -11.14
CA GLY A 149 -6.01 5.88 -9.81
C GLY A 149 -7.49 6.25 -9.64
N LEU A 150 -8.44 5.39 -10.05
CA LEU A 150 -9.88 5.65 -9.87
C LEU A 150 -10.29 5.99 -8.43
N ASP A 151 -9.54 5.49 -7.44
CA ASP A 151 -9.74 5.85 -6.03
C ASP A 151 -9.58 7.36 -5.75
N GLU A 152 -8.92 8.10 -6.63
CA GLU A 152 -8.73 9.55 -6.55
C GLU A 152 -9.83 10.33 -7.28
N SER A 153 -10.71 9.65 -8.04
CA SER A 153 -11.73 10.31 -8.86
C SER A 153 -12.77 11.05 -8.02
N ARG A 154 -12.99 12.32 -8.36
CA ARG A 154 -14.10 13.17 -7.86
C ARG A 154 -15.13 13.47 -8.95
N LEU A 155 -14.91 12.96 -10.15
CA LEU A 155 -15.74 13.22 -11.31
C LEU A 155 -16.98 12.32 -11.31
N PRO A 156 -18.13 12.78 -11.84
CA PRO A 156 -19.25 11.90 -12.11
C PRO A 156 -18.81 10.87 -13.16
N LEU A 157 -19.04 9.59 -12.87
CA LEU A 157 -18.65 8.48 -13.73
C LEU A 157 -19.87 8.01 -14.52
N ASP A 158 -19.76 8.03 -15.84
CA ASP A 158 -20.76 7.51 -16.76
C ASP A 158 -20.12 6.41 -17.61
N PHE A 159 -20.64 5.19 -17.44
CA PHE A 159 -20.15 4.00 -18.12
C PHE A 159 -21.05 3.61 -19.31
N GLU A 160 -22.18 4.29 -19.50
CA GLU A 160 -23.08 4.02 -20.62
C GLU A 160 -22.45 4.52 -21.94
N LYS A 161 -22.55 3.70 -23.00
CA LYS A 161 -22.16 4.07 -24.38
C LYS A 161 -20.67 4.42 -24.57
N ASN A 162 -19.77 3.58 -24.08
CA ASN A 162 -18.33 3.70 -24.36
C ASN A 162 -17.84 2.57 -25.29
N GLU A 163 -17.50 2.93 -26.53
CA GLU A 163 -16.92 2.01 -27.53
C GLU A 163 -15.37 2.01 -27.53
N MET A 164 -14.74 2.76 -26.61
CA MET A 164 -13.29 2.95 -26.58
C MET A 164 -12.56 1.84 -25.81
N CYS A 165 -11.31 1.57 -26.19
CA CYS A 165 -10.43 0.68 -25.44
C CYS A 165 -9.91 1.40 -24.19
N LEU A 166 -10.14 0.79 -23.02
CA LEU A 166 -9.93 1.43 -21.72
C LEU A 166 -9.20 0.51 -20.75
N TRP A 167 -8.18 1.04 -20.10
CA TRP A 167 -7.56 0.44 -18.94
C TRP A 167 -7.78 1.31 -17.70
N ILE A 168 -8.45 0.78 -16.68
CA ILE A 168 -8.64 1.50 -15.41
C ILE A 168 -7.82 0.81 -14.33
N THR A 169 -7.07 1.57 -13.53
CA THR A 169 -6.48 1.06 -12.30
C THR A 169 -7.23 1.61 -11.09
N SER A 170 -7.44 0.78 -10.07
CA SER A 170 -8.18 1.17 -8.88
C SER A 170 -7.79 0.36 -7.65
N ARG A 171 -8.03 0.91 -6.46
CA ARG A 171 -8.15 0.07 -5.26
C ARG A 171 -9.44 -0.77 -5.32
N PRO A 172 -9.48 -1.93 -4.63
CA PRO A 172 -10.68 -2.76 -4.57
C PRO A 172 -11.93 -1.98 -4.14
N ALA A 173 -11.79 -1.12 -3.13
CA ALA A 173 -12.88 -0.29 -2.61
C ALA A 173 -13.49 0.68 -3.62
N ALA A 174 -12.67 1.34 -4.44
CA ALA A 174 -13.16 2.26 -5.46
C ALA A 174 -13.60 1.55 -6.75
N ALA A 175 -13.14 0.31 -6.96
CA ALA A 175 -13.48 -0.48 -8.12
C ALA A 175 -14.95 -0.92 -8.14
N THR A 176 -15.62 -0.96 -6.98
CA THR A 176 -17.06 -1.23 -6.86
C THR A 176 -17.92 -0.13 -7.48
N LYS A 177 -17.35 1.07 -7.71
CA LYS A 177 -18.03 2.16 -8.43
C LYS A 177 -18.27 1.82 -9.90
N ILE A 178 -17.55 0.83 -10.44
CA ILE A 178 -17.71 0.37 -11.83
C ILE A 178 -18.56 -0.89 -11.83
N PRO A 179 -19.72 -0.89 -12.51
CA PRO A 179 -20.51 -2.10 -12.69
C PRO A 179 -19.76 -3.14 -13.52
N THR A 180 -19.84 -4.41 -13.13
CA THR A 180 -19.00 -5.48 -13.70
C THR A 180 -19.34 -5.81 -15.14
N GLU A 181 -20.58 -5.54 -15.59
CA GLU A 181 -21.03 -5.70 -16.96
C GLU A 181 -20.29 -4.81 -17.97
N PHE A 182 -19.67 -3.72 -17.50
CA PHE A 182 -18.87 -2.83 -18.35
C PHE A 182 -17.41 -3.27 -18.45
N ILE A 183 -16.96 -4.29 -17.71
CA ILE A 183 -15.57 -4.73 -17.71
C ILE A 183 -15.45 -6.09 -18.40
N HIS A 184 -14.60 -6.17 -19.43
CA HIS A 184 -14.32 -7.43 -20.12
C HIS A 184 -13.34 -8.29 -19.33
N ARG A 185 -12.36 -7.68 -18.67
CA ARG A 185 -11.34 -8.40 -17.90
C ARG A 185 -11.03 -7.68 -16.59
N VAL A 186 -11.04 -8.42 -15.49
CA VAL A 186 -10.55 -7.95 -14.20
C VAL A 186 -9.20 -8.60 -13.92
N THR A 187 -8.22 -7.77 -13.60
CA THR A 187 -6.88 -8.22 -13.17
C THR A 187 -6.59 -7.73 -11.76
N GLU A 188 -5.76 -8.46 -11.02
CA GLU A 188 -5.34 -8.09 -9.67
C GLU A 188 -3.81 -8.04 -9.58
N VAL A 189 -3.26 -6.92 -9.09
CA VAL A 189 -1.83 -6.79 -8.78
C VAL A 189 -1.61 -7.23 -7.33
N LEU A 190 -0.86 -8.31 -7.14
CA LEU A 190 -0.66 -8.95 -5.83
C LEU A 190 0.66 -8.55 -5.15
N GLY A 191 1.51 -7.78 -5.82
CA GLY A 191 2.80 -7.30 -5.30
C GLY A 191 3.93 -8.31 -5.50
N PHE A 192 4.91 -8.28 -4.59
CA PHE A 192 6.09 -9.15 -4.65
C PHE A 192 5.83 -10.53 -4.01
N ASN A 193 6.14 -11.57 -4.77
CA ASN A 193 6.35 -12.91 -4.22
C ASN A 193 7.69 -13.01 -3.49
N ASP A 194 7.95 -14.13 -2.81
CA ASP A 194 9.15 -14.24 -1.97
C ASP A 194 10.46 -14.18 -2.78
N LYS A 195 10.46 -14.73 -4.00
CA LYS A 195 11.59 -14.58 -4.91
C LYS A 195 11.82 -13.13 -5.31
N GLN A 196 10.75 -12.40 -5.63
CA GLN A 196 10.80 -10.99 -6.02
C GLN A 196 11.21 -10.09 -4.86
N LYS A 197 10.86 -10.44 -3.61
CA LYS A 197 11.39 -9.76 -2.42
C LYS A 197 12.90 -9.91 -2.37
N GLU A 198 13.42 -11.14 -2.49
CA GLU A 198 14.87 -11.39 -2.52
C GLU A 198 15.56 -10.59 -3.64
N ASP A 199 15.04 -10.68 -4.85
CA ASP A 199 15.60 -10.00 -6.03
C ASP A 199 15.60 -8.48 -5.81
N TYR A 200 14.51 -7.92 -5.28
CA TYR A 200 14.45 -6.50 -4.93
C TYR A 200 15.57 -6.08 -3.97
N PHE A 201 15.75 -6.77 -2.85
CA PHE A 201 16.78 -6.41 -1.87
C PHE A 201 18.18 -6.60 -2.45
N GLN A 202 18.40 -7.65 -3.23
CA GLN A 202 19.67 -7.92 -3.89
C GLN A 202 20.01 -6.86 -4.95
N GLU A 203 19.03 -6.35 -5.70
CA GLU A 203 19.26 -5.36 -6.76
C GLU A 203 19.38 -3.94 -6.22
N ASN A 204 18.64 -3.61 -5.16
CA ASN A 204 18.54 -2.23 -4.65
C ASN A 204 19.53 -1.92 -3.52
N VAL A 205 20.16 -2.94 -2.90
CA VAL A 205 21.23 -2.75 -1.90
C VAL A 205 22.58 -3.01 -2.57
N HIS A 206 23.45 -1.99 -2.57
CA HIS A 206 24.75 -2.04 -3.27
C HIS A 206 25.69 -3.12 -2.73
N ASP A 207 25.72 -3.31 -1.41
CA ASP A 207 26.52 -4.32 -0.74
C ASP A 207 25.73 -5.63 -0.63
N LYS A 208 26.21 -6.67 -1.30
CA LYS A 208 25.54 -7.98 -1.38
C LYS A 208 25.51 -8.72 -0.04
N ASP A 209 26.52 -8.56 0.79
CA ASP A 209 26.56 -9.19 2.12
C ASP A 209 25.56 -8.51 3.05
N MET A 210 25.46 -7.17 2.97
CA MET A 210 24.44 -6.42 3.69
C MET A 210 23.03 -6.72 3.17
N ALA A 211 22.83 -6.89 1.86
CA ALA A 211 21.56 -7.31 1.28
C ALA A 211 21.10 -8.66 1.86
N GLN A 212 22.02 -9.63 1.93
CA GLN A 212 21.74 -10.94 2.51
C GLN A 212 21.49 -10.85 4.02
N LYS A 213 22.22 -10.03 4.76
CA LYS A 213 22.00 -9.81 6.19
C LYS A 213 20.61 -9.22 6.47
N ILE A 214 20.18 -8.23 5.68
CA ILE A 214 18.83 -7.64 5.76
C ILE A 214 17.76 -8.71 5.51
N LEU A 215 17.92 -9.50 4.45
CA LEU A 215 16.99 -10.58 4.10
C LEU A 215 16.87 -11.61 5.23
N ASN A 216 18.01 -12.13 5.72
CA ASN A 216 18.03 -13.09 6.81
C ASN A 216 17.36 -12.54 8.07
N HIS A 217 17.58 -11.25 8.36
CA HIS A 217 16.96 -10.59 9.50
C HIS A 217 15.44 -10.44 9.33
N LEU A 218 14.97 -9.96 8.18
CA LEU A 218 13.52 -9.86 7.90
C LEU A 218 12.83 -11.23 7.93
N GLN A 219 13.49 -12.27 7.44
CA GLN A 219 12.97 -13.65 7.45
C GLN A 219 12.99 -14.31 8.83
N SER A 220 13.60 -13.69 9.84
CA SER A 220 13.62 -14.20 11.21
C SER A 220 12.22 -14.19 11.85
N LYS A 221 11.96 -15.13 12.77
CA LYS A 221 10.65 -15.28 13.45
C LYS A 221 10.09 -13.93 13.99
N PRO A 222 10.88 -13.08 14.69
CA PRO A 222 10.36 -11.84 15.25
C PRO A 222 9.92 -10.78 14.23
N LEU A 223 10.37 -10.89 12.97
CA LEU A 223 10.13 -9.91 11.90
C LEU A 223 9.26 -10.46 10.77
N ARG A 224 8.70 -11.65 10.95
CA ARG A 224 7.92 -12.32 9.93
C ARG A 224 6.72 -11.48 9.46
N SER A 225 6.04 -10.80 10.36
CA SER A 225 4.94 -9.87 10.01
C SER A 225 5.43 -8.75 9.07
N LEU A 226 6.59 -8.15 9.36
CA LEU A 226 7.23 -7.15 8.50
C LEU A 226 7.66 -7.71 7.14
N TYR A 227 8.23 -8.93 7.11
CA TYR A 227 8.60 -9.59 5.85
C TYR A 227 7.39 -9.97 4.99
N VAL A 228 6.27 -10.30 5.62
CA VAL A 228 4.99 -10.47 4.94
C VAL A 228 4.58 -9.16 4.27
N MET A 229 4.65 -8.02 4.96
CA MET A 229 4.30 -6.71 4.38
C MET A 229 5.27 -6.24 3.30
N CYS A 230 6.48 -6.80 3.21
CA CYS A 230 7.36 -6.63 2.05
C CYS A 230 6.77 -7.21 0.75
N HIS A 231 5.57 -7.78 0.74
CA HIS A 231 4.83 -7.97 -0.52
C HIS A 231 4.49 -6.61 -1.18
N ILE A 232 4.34 -5.55 -0.38
CA ILE A 232 4.18 -4.17 -0.85
C ILE A 232 5.58 -3.60 -1.13
N PRO A 233 5.91 -3.26 -2.38
CA PRO A 233 7.27 -2.82 -2.73
C PRO A 233 7.75 -1.57 -1.97
N LEU A 234 6.85 -0.65 -1.59
CA LEU A 234 7.24 0.48 -0.75
C LEU A 234 7.72 0.04 0.64
N VAL A 235 7.10 -0.99 1.22
CA VAL A 235 7.56 -1.53 2.50
C VAL A 235 8.96 -2.12 2.34
N CYS A 236 9.27 -2.80 1.24
CA CYS A 236 10.64 -3.22 0.95
C CYS A 236 11.62 -2.04 0.93
N TRP A 237 11.25 -0.92 0.30
CA TRP A 237 12.08 0.27 0.26
C TRP A 237 12.30 0.89 1.64
N ILE A 238 11.24 1.02 2.44
CA ILE A 238 11.32 1.51 3.82
C ILE A 238 12.19 0.59 4.66
N SER A 239 11.95 -0.72 4.63
CA SER A 239 12.72 -1.72 5.35
C SER A 239 14.19 -1.72 4.93
N ALA A 240 14.49 -1.64 3.63
CA ALA A 240 15.86 -1.54 3.13
C ALA A 240 16.56 -0.28 3.67
N THR A 241 15.89 0.88 3.59
CA THR A 241 16.44 2.16 4.05
C THR A 241 16.73 2.13 5.56
N VAL A 242 15.76 1.64 6.34
CA VAL A 242 15.85 1.60 7.80
C VAL A 242 16.89 0.59 8.27
N LEU A 243 16.82 -0.64 7.78
CA LEU A 243 17.73 -1.70 8.22
C LEU A 243 19.17 -1.45 7.74
N LEU A 244 19.37 -0.90 6.54
CA LEU A 244 20.70 -0.50 6.09
C LEU A 244 21.33 0.56 7.02
N SER A 245 20.52 1.49 7.52
CA SER A 245 20.98 2.53 8.45
C SER A 245 21.23 2.01 9.88
N LEU A 246 20.49 0.99 10.32
CA LEU A 246 20.52 0.55 11.72
C LEU A 246 21.44 -0.66 11.94
N LEU A 247 21.53 -1.60 11.00
CA LEU A 247 22.31 -2.83 11.15
C LEU A 247 23.84 -2.59 11.26
N THR A 248 24.29 -1.38 10.95
CA THR A 248 25.68 -0.94 11.11
C THR A 248 25.98 -0.34 12.48
N GLU A 249 24.96 0.14 13.20
CA GLU A 249 25.13 1.02 14.38
C GLU A 249 24.42 0.51 15.64
N THR A 250 23.51 -0.47 15.54
CA THR A 250 22.64 -0.89 16.64
C THR A 250 22.74 -2.39 16.95
N PRO A 251 22.63 -2.80 18.23
CA PRO A 251 22.47 -4.21 18.61
C PRO A 251 21.18 -4.80 18.02
N GLU A 252 21.20 -6.07 17.63
CA GLU A 252 20.06 -6.74 16.97
C GLU A 252 18.76 -6.72 17.80
N GLY A 253 18.84 -6.61 19.12
CA GLY A 253 17.69 -6.55 20.02
C GLY A 253 16.85 -5.26 19.91
N ASP A 254 17.46 -4.16 19.44
CA ASP A 254 16.85 -2.83 19.40
C ASP A 254 16.23 -2.48 18.03
N LEU A 255 16.35 -3.39 17.06
CA LEU A 255 15.83 -3.18 15.71
C LEU A 255 14.30 -3.10 15.68
N PRO A 256 13.73 -2.34 14.73
CA PRO A 256 12.29 -2.15 14.62
C PRO A 256 11.57 -3.45 14.28
N LYS A 257 10.54 -3.79 15.07
CA LYS A 257 9.76 -5.05 14.94
C LYS A 257 8.35 -4.88 14.40
N THR A 258 7.84 -3.65 14.39
CA THR A 258 6.49 -3.35 13.89
C THR A 258 6.56 -2.37 12.72
N VAL A 259 5.45 -2.21 11.99
CA VAL A 259 5.37 -1.26 10.87
C VAL A 259 5.57 0.15 11.40
N THR A 260 4.94 0.45 12.52
CA THR A 260 5.05 1.78 13.12
C THR A 260 6.47 2.10 13.53
N GLU A 261 7.19 1.12 14.11
CA GLU A 261 8.61 1.29 14.42
C GLU A 261 9.42 1.54 13.14
N MET A 262 9.23 0.74 12.08
CA MET A 262 9.89 0.95 10.78
C MET A 262 9.64 2.35 10.22
N TYR A 263 8.39 2.82 10.19
CA TYR A 263 8.04 4.15 9.66
C TYR A 263 8.56 5.28 10.55
N THR A 264 8.60 5.08 11.87
CA THR A 264 9.18 6.04 12.82
C THR A 264 10.68 6.21 12.58
N HIS A 265 11.42 5.11 12.49
CA HIS A 265 12.85 5.15 12.15
C HIS A 265 13.08 5.74 10.75
N PHE A 266 12.26 5.37 9.78
CA PHE A 266 12.34 5.91 8.43
C PHE A 266 12.19 7.43 8.41
N LEU A 267 11.18 7.97 9.11
CA LEU A 267 10.96 9.42 9.22
C LEU A 267 12.17 10.12 9.84
N ILE A 268 12.76 9.54 10.89
CA ILE A 268 13.97 10.08 11.56
C ILE A 268 15.19 10.05 10.62
N ILE A 269 15.32 9.02 9.79
CA ILE A 269 16.39 8.97 8.79
C ILE A 269 16.19 10.09 7.77
N GLN A 270 14.96 10.31 7.29
CA GLN A 270 14.68 11.36 6.31
C GLN A 270 14.95 12.78 6.84
N THR A 271 14.77 13.03 8.14
CA THR A 271 15.13 14.34 8.74
C THR A 271 16.64 14.56 8.82
N LYS A 272 17.43 13.49 8.89
CA LYS A 272 18.90 13.53 8.93
C LYS A 272 19.52 13.74 7.54
N CYS A 273 18.84 13.34 6.46
CA CYS A 273 19.29 13.45 5.06
C CYS A 273 19.26 14.88 4.47
N LYS A 274 19.50 15.93 5.26
CA LYS A 274 19.44 17.33 4.79
C LYS A 274 20.56 17.62 3.78
N ASN A 275 20.22 18.36 2.72
CA ASN A 275 21.22 19.04 1.90
C ASN A 275 21.89 20.11 2.76
N LYS A 276 23.20 19.96 3.07
CA LYS A 276 23.97 20.99 3.77
C LYS A 276 24.02 22.27 2.93
N LYS A 277 23.13 23.22 3.20
CA LYS A 277 23.37 24.65 2.97
C LYS A 277 22.81 25.44 4.14
N ASP A 278 23.65 26.31 4.69
CA ASP A 278 23.32 27.24 5.76
C ASP A 278 22.02 28.00 5.47
N CYS A 279 20.94 27.64 6.16
CA CYS A 279 19.70 28.43 6.18
C CYS A 279 19.33 28.78 7.61
N LYS A 280 18.92 30.03 7.79
CA LYS A 280 18.50 30.63 9.06
C LYS A 280 17.33 29.81 9.62
N LYS A 281 17.49 29.30 10.85
CA LYS A 281 16.52 28.43 11.53
C LYS A 281 15.38 29.26 12.12
N ASP A 282 14.26 29.37 11.40
CA ASP A 282 12.99 29.71 12.04
C ASP A 282 12.09 28.48 12.23
N GLU A 283 12.15 27.48 11.34
CA GLU A 283 11.30 26.27 11.42
C GLU A 283 12.07 24.97 11.70
N THR A 284 11.59 24.16 12.65
CA THR A 284 12.19 22.85 12.98
C THR A 284 11.57 21.71 12.16
N ASP A 285 12.29 20.59 11.96
CA ASP A 285 11.71 19.42 11.25
C ASP A 285 10.41 18.94 11.90
N LYS A 286 10.30 19.07 13.22
CA LYS A 286 9.08 18.78 13.96
C LYS A 286 7.92 19.64 13.50
N ASP A 287 8.12 20.94 13.30
CA ASP A 287 7.07 21.86 12.88
C ASP A 287 6.59 21.51 11.46
N VAL A 288 7.53 21.25 10.56
CA VAL A 288 7.24 20.77 9.18
C VAL A 288 6.46 19.46 9.20
N ILE A 289 6.92 18.47 9.98
CA ILE A 289 6.23 17.17 10.12
C ILE A 289 4.81 17.36 10.68
N MET A 290 4.63 18.25 11.66
CA MET A 290 3.32 18.52 12.24
C MET A 290 2.36 19.18 11.24
N LYS A 291 2.84 20.13 10.45
CA LYS A 291 2.04 20.75 9.38
C LYS A 291 1.68 19.73 8.29
N LEU A 292 2.64 18.90 7.88
CA LEU A 292 2.39 17.81 6.91
C LEU A 292 1.41 16.78 7.45
N GLY A 293 1.52 16.39 8.71
CA GLY A 293 0.59 15.47 9.34
C GLY A 293 -0.82 16.05 9.48
N LYS A 294 -0.95 17.35 9.76
CA LYS A 294 -2.23 18.07 9.74
C LYS A 294 -2.87 18.00 8.35
N LEU A 295 -2.10 18.39 7.33
CA LEU A 295 -2.54 18.33 5.93
C LEU A 295 -2.97 16.91 5.56
N ALA A 296 -2.14 15.91 5.89
CA ALA A 296 -2.42 14.52 5.61
C ALA A 296 -3.74 14.07 6.28
N PHE A 297 -3.96 14.41 7.54
CA PHE A 297 -5.19 14.05 8.24
C PHE A 297 -6.44 14.71 7.62
N GLU A 298 -6.40 16.02 7.35
CA GLU A 298 -7.52 16.74 6.75
C GLU A 298 -7.86 16.22 5.34
N GLN A 299 -6.85 15.87 4.55
CA GLN A 299 -7.06 15.29 3.22
C GLN A 299 -7.56 13.84 3.32
N LEU A 300 -7.07 13.04 4.27
CA LEU A 300 -7.55 11.68 4.51
C LEU A 300 -9.04 11.68 4.87
N GLN A 301 -9.49 12.61 5.73
CA GLN A 301 -10.92 12.78 6.07
C GLN A 301 -11.78 13.13 4.85
N LYS A 302 -11.25 13.93 3.92
CA LYS A 302 -11.91 14.28 2.65
C LYS A 302 -11.86 13.15 1.62
N GLY A 303 -11.08 12.09 1.85
CA GLY A 303 -10.80 11.04 0.87
C GLY A 303 -9.86 11.48 -0.24
N ASN A 304 -9.06 12.52 0.00
CA ASN A 304 -8.16 13.10 -0.97
C ASN A 304 -6.73 12.57 -0.77
N ILE A 305 -6.10 12.13 -1.87
CA ILE A 305 -4.71 11.64 -1.87
C ILE A 305 -3.76 12.72 -2.42
N VAL A 306 -4.29 13.60 -3.27
CA VAL A 306 -3.57 14.74 -3.85
C VAL A 306 -4.08 16.04 -3.25
N PHE A 307 -3.16 16.98 -3.07
CA PHE A 307 -3.39 18.30 -2.51
C PHE A 307 -2.74 19.38 -3.38
N TYR A 308 -3.29 20.58 -3.29
CA TYR A 308 -2.93 21.72 -4.12
C TYR A 308 -2.16 22.78 -3.33
N GLU A 309 -1.66 23.79 -4.04
CA GLU A 309 -0.95 24.91 -3.42
C GLU A 309 -1.81 25.63 -2.36
N ASP A 310 -3.11 25.74 -2.59
CA ASP A 310 -4.03 26.33 -1.62
C ASP A 310 -4.19 25.49 -0.34
N ASP A 311 -4.18 24.15 -0.46
CA ASP A 311 -4.21 23.25 0.70
C ASP A 311 -2.92 23.41 1.53
N LEU A 312 -1.76 23.52 0.87
CA LEU A 312 -0.47 23.76 1.52
C LEU A 312 -0.44 25.11 2.23
N ARG A 313 -0.91 26.17 1.57
CA ARG A 313 -1.03 27.53 2.15
C ARG A 313 -1.97 27.54 3.36
N SER A 314 -3.09 26.82 3.30
CA SER A 314 -4.03 26.71 4.42
C SER A 314 -3.40 26.05 5.67
N CYS A 315 -2.43 25.17 5.44
CA CYS A 315 -1.63 24.51 6.47
C CYS A 315 -0.32 25.25 6.80
N GLN A 316 -0.09 26.44 6.22
CA GLN A 316 1.10 27.27 6.40
C GLN A 316 2.41 26.55 6.02
N ILE A 317 2.36 25.72 4.97
CA ILE A 317 3.52 25.00 4.43
C ILE A 317 4.04 25.77 3.22
N ASP A 318 5.26 26.31 3.32
CA ASP A 318 6.01 26.81 2.16
C ASP A 318 6.94 25.69 1.68
N LEU A 319 6.61 25.04 0.55
CA LEU A 319 7.43 23.97 0.01
C LEU A 319 8.79 24.42 -0.51
N THR A 320 8.92 25.68 -0.92
CA THR A 320 10.20 26.24 -1.37
C THR A 320 11.18 26.32 -0.20
N GLU A 321 10.69 26.76 0.96
CA GLU A 321 11.45 26.80 2.20
C GLU A 321 11.65 25.39 2.78
N ALA A 322 10.60 24.58 2.82
CA ALA A 322 10.64 23.25 3.42
C ALA A 322 11.47 22.24 2.61
N ALA A 323 11.52 22.34 1.28
CA ALA A 323 12.38 21.49 0.45
C ALA A 323 13.88 21.84 0.61
N VAL A 324 14.20 23.10 0.89
CA VAL A 324 15.57 23.55 1.17
C VAL A 324 15.98 23.21 2.60
N ASN A 325 15.06 23.32 3.57
CA ASN A 325 15.35 23.24 5.00
C ASN A 325 15.10 21.86 5.64
N SER A 326 14.34 20.98 4.98
CA SER A 326 14.01 19.65 5.47
C SER A 326 14.11 18.57 4.39
N GLY A 327 14.89 17.53 4.68
CA GLY A 327 14.91 16.31 3.86
C GLY A 327 13.54 15.63 3.81
N VAL A 328 12.66 15.89 4.78
CA VAL A 328 11.32 15.30 4.84
C VAL A 328 10.45 15.70 3.64
N CYS A 329 10.44 16.98 3.25
CA CYS A 329 9.62 17.42 2.12
C CYS A 329 10.14 16.90 0.78
N THR A 330 11.45 16.92 0.55
CA THR A 330 12.04 16.41 -0.70
C THR A 330 11.93 14.89 -0.82
N GLN A 331 11.95 14.17 0.30
CA GLN A 331 11.94 12.71 0.31
C GLN A 331 10.55 12.10 0.41
N LEU A 332 9.56 12.82 0.95
CA LEU A 332 8.20 12.30 1.13
C LEU A 332 7.19 12.86 0.12
N ILE A 333 7.40 14.06 -0.42
CA ILE A 333 6.45 14.71 -1.33
C ILE A 333 6.88 14.50 -2.77
N ARG A 334 5.92 14.15 -3.63
CA ARG A 334 6.05 14.15 -5.08
C ARG A 334 5.37 15.41 -5.62
N LYS A 335 6.10 16.15 -6.45
CA LYS A 335 5.58 17.27 -7.23
C LYS A 335 5.16 16.74 -8.60
N GLU A 336 3.92 16.97 -8.98
CA GLU A 336 3.36 16.58 -10.26
C GLU A 336 2.88 17.83 -10.99
N ALA A 337 3.20 17.92 -12.28
CA ALA A 337 2.73 19.00 -13.13
C ALA A 337 1.35 18.61 -13.66
N GLY A 338 0.31 19.36 -13.27
CA GLY A 338 -1.05 19.18 -13.76
C GLY A 338 -1.37 20.12 -14.94
N LEU A 339 -2.66 20.10 -15.33
CA LEU A 339 -3.18 20.93 -16.42
C LEU A 339 -2.94 22.44 -16.19
N HIS A 340 -2.67 23.19 -17.25
CA HIS A 340 -2.47 24.65 -17.22
C HIS A 340 -1.36 25.16 -16.27
N ASN A 341 -0.25 24.41 -16.12
CA ASN A 341 0.83 24.71 -15.17
C ASN A 341 0.37 24.73 -13.69
N GLN A 342 -0.81 24.19 -13.37
CA GLN A 342 -1.18 23.99 -11.98
C GLN A 342 -0.35 22.86 -11.40
N VAL A 343 0.33 23.15 -10.29
CA VAL A 343 1.18 22.17 -9.62
C VAL A 343 0.35 21.41 -8.60
N MET A 344 0.43 20.08 -8.66
CA MET A 344 -0.15 19.18 -7.68
C MET A 344 0.94 18.55 -6.83
N TYR A 345 0.57 18.20 -5.62
CA TYR A 345 1.44 17.56 -4.67
C TYR A 345 0.75 16.33 -4.09
N SER A 346 1.53 15.26 -3.94
CA SER A 346 1.08 14.04 -3.28
C SER A 346 2.19 13.54 -2.38
N LEU A 347 1.84 12.78 -1.34
CA LEU A 347 2.87 11.99 -0.65
C LEU A 347 3.25 10.81 -1.55
N LYS A 348 4.54 10.44 -1.57
CA LYS A 348 5.06 9.33 -2.37
C LYS A 348 4.28 8.04 -2.20
N HIS A 349 3.60 7.89 -1.06
CA HIS A 349 2.68 6.79 -0.85
C HIS A 349 1.58 7.11 0.19
N LEU A 350 0.42 6.46 0.05
CA LEU A 350 -0.68 6.56 1.02
C LEU A 350 -0.25 6.11 2.42
N THR A 351 0.53 5.04 2.55
CA THR A 351 0.97 4.58 3.88
C THR A 351 1.76 5.67 4.62
N LEU A 352 2.52 6.51 3.91
CA LEU A 352 3.19 7.68 4.50
C LEU A 352 2.17 8.76 4.88
N HIS A 353 1.12 8.93 4.07
CA HIS A 353 -0.02 9.81 4.35
C HIS A 353 -0.75 9.41 5.64
N GLU A 354 -1.11 8.14 5.77
CA GLU A 354 -1.77 7.58 6.95
C GLU A 354 -0.86 7.64 8.18
N PHE A 355 0.45 7.37 8.02
CA PHE A 355 1.42 7.48 9.10
C PHE A 355 1.56 8.91 9.61
N LEU A 356 1.71 9.90 8.72
CA LEU A 356 1.83 11.31 9.11
C LEU A 356 0.52 11.83 9.72
N ALA A 357 -0.63 11.42 9.17
CA ALA A 357 -1.93 11.72 9.75
C ALA A 357 -2.05 11.13 11.16
N ALA A 358 -1.67 9.87 11.36
CA ALA A 358 -1.66 9.23 12.67
C ALA A 358 -0.73 9.95 13.64
N LEU A 359 0.47 10.36 13.20
CA LEU A 359 1.42 11.11 14.01
C LEU A 359 0.89 12.49 14.44
N TYR A 360 0.12 13.16 13.59
CA TYR A 360 -0.56 14.41 13.93
C TYR A 360 -1.69 14.19 14.94
N VAL A 361 -2.53 13.18 14.71
CA VAL A 361 -3.67 12.82 15.58
C VAL A 361 -3.20 12.21 16.89
N LYS A 362 -1.95 11.70 16.97
CA LYS A 362 -1.32 11.09 18.15
C LYS A 362 -1.28 11.98 19.40
N LEU A 363 -1.84 13.17 19.31
CA LEU A 363 -2.07 14.10 20.39
C LEU A 363 -3.42 13.91 21.11
N SER A 364 -4.36 13.07 20.66
CA SER A 364 -5.67 12.90 21.32
C SER A 364 -5.92 11.48 21.85
N SER A 365 -6.49 11.36 23.05
CA SER A 365 -6.82 10.11 23.77
C SER A 365 -8.00 9.32 23.17
N LEU A 366 -8.12 9.28 21.84
CA LEU A 366 -9.31 8.82 21.10
C LEU A 366 -9.11 7.42 20.51
N HIS A 367 -8.34 6.54 21.15
CA HIS A 367 -8.03 5.21 20.59
C HIS A 367 -9.30 4.39 20.29
N ASN A 368 -10.25 4.33 21.23
CA ASN A 368 -11.48 3.55 21.04
C ASN A 368 -12.36 4.13 19.92
N GLU A 369 -12.43 5.46 19.81
CA GLU A 369 -13.16 6.13 18.72
C GLU A 369 -12.50 5.85 17.36
N ALA A 370 -11.17 5.82 17.30
CA ALA A 370 -10.45 5.47 16.09
C ALA A 370 -10.66 3.99 15.70
N VAL A 371 -10.76 3.09 16.69
CA VAL A 371 -11.15 1.69 16.47
C VAL A 371 -12.54 1.63 15.85
N ASP A 372 -13.52 2.33 16.43
CA ASP A 372 -14.88 2.34 15.91
C ASP A 372 -14.97 2.96 14.51
N LEU A 373 -14.22 4.03 14.25
CA LEU A 373 -14.13 4.65 12.92
C LEU A 373 -13.62 3.68 11.86
N ALA A 374 -12.57 2.90 12.17
CA ALA A 374 -12.04 1.89 11.25
C ALA A 374 -13.03 0.74 11.04
N LEU A 375 -13.77 0.35 12.08
CA LEU A 375 -14.76 -0.73 11.98
C LEU A 375 -16.02 -0.33 11.21
N VAL A 376 -16.36 0.96 11.14
CA VAL A 376 -17.49 1.47 10.33
C VAL A 376 -17.14 1.50 8.84
N ASP A 377 -15.86 1.67 8.49
CA ASP A 377 -15.43 1.74 7.09
C ASP A 377 -15.23 0.33 6.50
N ASP A 378 -16.16 -0.10 5.65
CA ASP A 378 -16.07 -1.42 4.97
C ASP A 378 -14.93 -1.51 3.94
N HIS A 379 -14.23 -0.40 3.70
CA HIS A 379 -13.19 -0.26 2.69
C HIS A 379 -11.77 -0.24 3.27
N GLY A 380 -11.63 -0.30 4.59
CA GLY A 380 -10.33 -0.34 5.27
C GLY A 380 -9.50 0.94 5.14
N ARG A 381 -10.13 2.08 4.81
CA ARG A 381 -9.42 3.38 4.62
C ARG A 381 -8.71 3.88 5.88
N TRP A 382 -9.16 3.43 7.05
CA TRP A 382 -8.61 3.83 8.34
C TRP A 382 -7.76 2.74 8.99
N ASP A 383 -7.59 1.59 8.33
CA ASP A 383 -6.97 0.41 8.93
C ASP A 383 -5.51 0.65 9.27
N LEU A 384 -4.73 1.13 8.28
CA LEU A 384 -3.32 1.39 8.50
C LEU A 384 -3.10 2.66 9.34
N PHE A 385 -3.95 3.67 9.19
CA PHE A 385 -3.99 4.81 10.11
C PHE A 385 -4.16 4.37 11.57
N LEU A 386 -5.10 3.46 11.86
CA LEU A 386 -5.35 2.95 13.20
C LEU A 386 -4.13 2.18 13.74
N ARG A 387 -3.54 1.29 12.92
CA ARG A 387 -2.30 0.57 13.28
C ARG A 387 -1.19 1.54 13.70
N PHE A 388 -0.96 2.58 12.90
CA PHE A 388 0.05 3.59 13.22
C PHE A 388 -0.30 4.40 14.47
N LEU A 389 -1.56 4.81 14.63
CA LEU A 389 -2.00 5.58 15.80
C LEU A 389 -1.75 4.83 17.10
N LEU A 390 -2.03 3.53 17.11
CA LEU A 390 -1.82 2.64 18.24
C LEU A 390 -0.35 2.30 18.44
N GLY A 391 0.40 1.96 17.38
CA GLY A 391 1.85 1.72 17.51
C GLY A 391 2.61 2.95 18.00
N LEU A 392 2.21 4.15 17.59
CA LEU A 392 2.78 5.42 18.06
C LEU A 392 2.38 5.72 19.52
N SER A 393 1.43 4.99 20.13
CA SER A 393 1.10 5.09 21.56
C SER A 393 2.19 4.48 22.44
N ARG A 394 2.93 3.51 21.91
CA ARG A 394 3.94 2.76 22.64
C ARG A 394 5.03 3.67 23.19
N GLU A 395 5.40 3.45 24.44
CA GLU A 395 6.46 4.17 25.14
C GLU A 395 7.76 4.23 24.33
N LYS A 396 8.22 3.11 23.78
CA LYS A 396 9.43 3.03 22.93
C LYS A 396 9.39 4.03 21.76
N ASN A 397 8.26 4.12 21.05
CA ASN A 397 8.11 5.05 19.92
C ASN A 397 8.03 6.50 20.38
N GLN A 398 7.34 6.77 21.50
CA GLN A 398 7.26 8.11 22.08
C GLN A 398 8.65 8.61 22.52
N GLU A 399 9.42 7.75 23.18
CA GLU A 399 10.78 8.07 23.63
C GLU A 399 11.71 8.35 22.45
N LEU A 400 11.61 7.54 21.40
CA LEU A 400 12.39 7.73 20.18
C LEU A 400 12.05 9.06 19.49
N LEU A 401 10.76 9.36 19.30
CA LEU A 401 10.29 10.63 18.72
C LEU A 401 10.65 11.85 19.59
N GLN A 402 10.60 11.70 20.91
CA GLN A 402 11.04 12.73 21.84
C GLN A 402 12.54 12.97 21.74
N ARG A 403 13.36 11.90 21.73
CA ARG A 403 14.81 11.97 21.69
C ARG A 403 15.32 12.57 20.37
N GLU A 404 14.82 12.08 19.24
CA GLU A 404 15.35 12.44 17.92
C GLU A 404 14.69 13.70 17.34
N LEU A 405 13.39 13.90 17.59
CA LEU A 405 12.60 14.96 16.95
C LEU A 405 11.96 15.94 17.95
N LYS A 406 12.22 15.79 19.27
CA LYS A 406 11.72 16.69 20.33
C LYS A 406 10.19 16.78 20.39
N PHE A 407 9.49 15.71 20.02
CA PHE A 407 8.05 15.60 20.27
C PHE A 407 7.78 15.62 21.78
N LYS A 408 6.69 16.27 22.19
CA LYS A 408 6.29 16.26 23.61
C LYS A 408 5.70 14.89 23.92
N ARG A 409 6.23 14.22 24.94
CA ARG A 409 5.58 13.05 25.53
C ARG A 409 4.22 13.47 26.07
N ARG A 410 3.14 12.83 25.62
CA ARG A 410 1.82 12.96 26.26
C ARG A 410 1.60 11.73 27.13
N CYS A 411 0.72 11.85 28.12
CA CYS A 411 0.43 10.76 29.04
C CYS A 411 0.20 9.46 28.26
N PRO A 412 0.77 8.32 28.69
CA PRO A 412 0.41 7.03 28.14
C PRO A 412 -1.11 6.96 28.12
N GLY A 413 -1.71 6.71 26.95
CA GLY A 413 -3.09 6.26 26.94
C GLY A 413 -3.18 5.00 27.81
N ASN A 414 -4.36 4.69 28.34
CA ASN A 414 -4.54 3.40 29.00
C ASN A 414 -4.54 2.31 27.92
N ASP A 415 -3.33 1.94 27.46
CA ASP A 415 -3.10 0.96 26.40
C ASP A 415 -3.81 -0.35 26.78
N GLN A 416 -3.83 -0.70 28.07
CA GLN A 416 -4.54 -1.88 28.57
C GLN A 416 -6.04 -1.80 28.33
N ASN A 417 -6.68 -0.65 28.59
CA ASN A 417 -8.11 -0.47 28.26
C ASN A 417 -8.36 -0.58 26.76
N THR A 418 -7.45 -0.06 25.93
CA THR A 418 -7.56 -0.14 24.47
C THR A 418 -7.41 -1.59 23.99
N ILE A 419 -6.45 -2.33 24.54
CA ILE A 419 -6.24 -3.76 24.28
C ILE A 419 -7.50 -4.55 24.66
N THR A 420 -8.03 -4.35 25.87
CA THR A 420 -9.27 -5.01 26.30
C THR A 420 -10.44 -4.67 25.39
N TYR A 421 -10.59 -3.41 24.98
CA TYR A 421 -11.64 -2.99 24.06
C TYR A 421 -11.53 -3.66 22.68
N ILE A 422 -10.32 -3.71 22.11
CA ILE A 422 -10.06 -4.37 20.83
C ILE A 422 -10.40 -5.86 20.92
N HIS A 423 -10.01 -6.52 22.02
CA HIS A 423 -10.35 -7.92 22.26
C HIS A 423 -11.86 -8.17 22.30
N GLU A 424 -12.63 -7.30 22.95
CA GLU A 424 -14.09 -7.38 22.95
C GLU A 424 -14.69 -7.18 21.55
N LYS A 425 -14.11 -6.29 20.73
CA LYS A 425 -14.57 -6.09 19.35
C LYS A 425 -14.30 -7.31 18.49
N ILE A 426 -13.12 -7.93 18.59
CA ILE A 426 -12.78 -9.14 17.84
C ILE A 426 -13.80 -10.27 18.09
N LYS A 427 -14.24 -10.48 19.34
CA LYS A 427 -15.23 -11.50 19.69
C LYS A 427 -16.57 -11.36 18.98
N ASN A 428 -16.94 -10.13 18.63
CA ASN A 428 -18.26 -9.80 18.10
C ASN A 428 -18.27 -9.54 16.58
N LEU A 429 -17.12 -9.64 15.91
CA LEU A 429 -17.00 -9.36 14.49
C LEU A 429 -17.14 -10.64 13.66
N SER A 430 -17.90 -10.57 12.57
CA SER A 430 -18.00 -11.65 11.57
C SER A 430 -17.06 -11.45 10.37
N SER A 431 -16.63 -10.20 10.12
CA SER A 431 -15.75 -9.82 9.02
C SER A 431 -14.29 -10.10 9.35
N GLY A 432 -13.67 -11.07 8.66
CA GLY A 432 -12.28 -11.42 8.95
C GLY A 432 -11.27 -10.33 8.63
N ASN A 433 -11.57 -9.39 7.72
CA ASN A 433 -10.68 -8.26 7.45
C ASN A 433 -10.53 -7.33 8.63
N LYS A 434 -11.68 -6.98 9.21
CA LYS A 434 -11.73 -6.14 10.40
C LYS A 434 -11.02 -6.84 11.56
N VAL A 435 -11.23 -8.15 11.70
CA VAL A 435 -10.54 -8.98 12.69
C VAL A 435 -9.02 -9.00 12.49
N ILE A 436 -8.54 -9.25 11.26
CA ILE A 436 -7.11 -9.20 10.90
C ILE A 436 -6.52 -7.83 11.22
N ASN A 437 -7.21 -6.76 10.83
CA ASN A 437 -6.75 -5.41 11.09
C ASN A 437 -6.60 -5.13 12.60
N LEU A 438 -7.58 -5.55 13.41
CA LEU A 438 -7.52 -5.43 14.86
C LEU A 438 -6.40 -6.28 15.49
N PHE A 439 -6.10 -7.44 14.92
CA PHE A 439 -4.94 -8.22 15.34
C PHE A 439 -3.61 -7.53 15.02
N HIS A 440 -3.49 -6.89 13.85
CA HIS A 440 -2.34 -6.03 13.57
C HIS A 440 -2.23 -4.89 14.57
N CYS A 441 -3.36 -4.30 14.97
CA CYS A 441 -3.41 -3.25 15.99
C CYS A 441 -2.91 -3.75 17.35
N LEU A 442 -3.30 -4.96 17.77
CA LEU A 442 -2.78 -5.59 18.99
C LEU A 442 -1.27 -5.86 18.90
N ASN A 443 -0.78 -6.29 17.75
CA ASN A 443 0.66 -6.46 17.51
C ASN A 443 1.42 -5.12 17.60
N GLU A 444 0.87 -4.04 17.05
CA GLU A 444 1.43 -2.69 17.19
C GLU A 444 1.40 -2.21 18.66
N LEU A 445 0.40 -2.61 19.44
CA LEU A 445 0.32 -2.38 20.88
C LEU A 445 1.25 -3.30 21.70
N GLY A 446 1.92 -4.27 21.06
CA GLY A 446 2.84 -5.20 21.70
C GLY A 446 2.14 -6.22 22.60
N ASP A 447 0.84 -6.48 22.38
CA ASP A 447 0.07 -7.42 23.18
C ASP A 447 0.55 -8.86 23.01
N GLN A 448 1.09 -9.44 24.08
CA GLN A 448 1.59 -10.81 24.11
C GLN A 448 0.47 -11.84 24.38
N SER A 449 -0.71 -11.40 24.85
CA SER A 449 -1.84 -12.29 25.17
C SER A 449 -2.58 -12.80 23.92
N LEU A 450 -2.26 -12.21 22.77
CA LEU A 450 -2.83 -12.56 21.47
C LEU A 450 -2.76 -14.06 21.17
N LEU A 451 -1.66 -14.71 21.56
CA LEU A 451 -1.43 -16.15 21.39
C LEU A 451 -2.32 -17.00 22.30
N GLU A 452 -2.38 -16.63 23.60
CA GLU A 452 -3.20 -17.32 24.61
C GLU A 452 -4.68 -17.23 24.25
N GLN A 453 -5.10 -16.11 23.68
CA GLN A 453 -6.47 -15.89 23.23
C GLN A 453 -6.81 -16.69 21.98
N VAL A 454 -5.92 -16.77 20.98
CA VAL A 454 -6.11 -17.68 19.84
C VAL A 454 -6.34 -19.11 20.36
N GLN A 455 -5.52 -19.56 21.30
CA GLN A 455 -5.70 -20.88 21.92
C GLN A 455 -7.00 -20.98 22.73
N GLN A 456 -7.47 -19.90 23.34
CA GLN A 456 -8.73 -19.84 24.07
C GLN A 456 -9.95 -19.90 23.13
N TYR A 457 -9.92 -19.22 21.99
CA TYR A 457 -10.94 -19.30 20.94
C TYR A 457 -11.10 -20.74 20.40
N LEU A 458 -9.98 -21.45 20.21
CA LEU A 458 -10.01 -22.86 19.83
C LEU A 458 -10.60 -23.76 20.93
N LYS A 459 -10.28 -23.47 22.20
CA LYS A 459 -10.68 -24.28 23.35
C LYS A 459 -12.13 -24.07 23.77
N SER A 460 -12.73 -22.91 23.47
CA SER A 460 -14.14 -22.63 23.80
C SER A 460 -15.15 -23.43 22.97
N GLY A 461 -14.70 -24.19 21.96
CA GLY A 461 -15.49 -25.29 21.38
C GLY A 461 -16.50 -24.92 20.30
N ASP A 462 -16.58 -23.66 19.86
CA ASP A 462 -17.49 -23.21 18.80
C ASP A 462 -16.85 -23.21 17.41
N VAL A 463 -16.07 -24.26 17.12
CA VAL A 463 -15.28 -24.43 15.89
C VAL A 463 -16.16 -24.40 14.62
N GLY A 464 -17.47 -24.62 14.77
CA GLY A 464 -18.48 -24.54 13.70
C GLY A 464 -19.00 -23.12 13.38
N GLU A 465 -18.78 -22.13 14.25
CA GLU A 465 -19.17 -20.72 14.04
C GLU A 465 -18.00 -19.82 13.60
N ILE A 466 -16.78 -20.35 13.57
CA ILE A 466 -15.57 -19.62 13.15
C ILE A 466 -15.58 -19.49 11.63
N SER A 467 -15.85 -18.27 11.13
CA SER A 467 -15.86 -18.03 9.68
C SER A 467 -14.49 -18.33 9.04
N PRO A 468 -14.42 -18.71 7.75
CA PRO A 468 -13.17 -18.92 7.02
C PRO A 468 -12.16 -17.77 7.15
N ALA A 469 -12.69 -16.55 7.30
CA ALA A 469 -11.89 -15.35 7.45
C ALA A 469 -11.25 -15.22 8.85
N HIS A 470 -11.79 -15.86 9.89
CA HIS A 470 -11.15 -16.01 11.20
C HIS A 470 -10.00 -17.02 11.15
N TRP A 471 -10.13 -18.12 10.41
CA TRP A 471 -9.04 -19.08 10.19
C TRP A 471 -7.88 -18.45 9.44
N SER A 472 -8.23 -17.56 8.52
CA SER A 472 -7.27 -16.73 7.85
C SER A 472 -6.52 -15.87 8.87
N ALA A 473 -7.23 -15.05 9.63
CA ALA A 473 -6.64 -14.22 10.68
C ALA A 473 -5.73 -15.03 11.61
N MET A 474 -6.17 -16.22 11.98
CA MET A 474 -5.42 -17.14 12.81
C MET A 474 -4.11 -17.61 12.18
N ALA A 475 -4.11 -18.00 10.90
CA ALA A 475 -2.89 -18.39 10.19
C ALA A 475 -1.86 -17.25 10.24
N PHE A 476 -2.31 -16.02 9.98
CA PHE A 476 -1.45 -14.83 10.07
C PHE A 476 -0.83 -14.67 11.47
N LEU A 477 -1.62 -14.86 12.53
CA LEU A 477 -1.15 -14.71 13.91
C LEU A 477 -0.12 -15.76 14.27
N LEU A 478 -0.36 -17.02 13.93
CA LEU A 478 0.58 -18.11 14.16
C LEU A 478 1.91 -17.81 13.46
N LEU A 479 1.84 -17.38 12.21
CA LEU A 479 3.02 -16.98 11.44
C LEU A 479 3.74 -15.75 12.00
N SER A 480 3.01 -14.83 12.62
CA SER A 480 3.58 -13.60 13.19
C SER A 480 4.03 -13.76 14.64
N SER A 481 3.72 -14.89 15.27
CA SER A 481 4.09 -15.18 16.65
C SER A 481 5.51 -15.74 16.74
N ASN A 482 6.07 -15.70 17.96
CA ASN A 482 7.33 -16.37 18.27
C ASN A 482 7.14 -17.89 18.53
N GLU A 483 5.96 -18.46 18.28
CA GLU A 483 5.74 -19.90 18.49
C GLU A 483 6.68 -20.74 17.62
N ASP A 484 7.02 -21.90 18.16
CA ASP A 484 7.72 -22.90 17.38
C ASP A 484 6.73 -23.71 16.55
N LEU A 485 6.59 -23.29 15.29
CA LEU A 485 5.73 -23.96 14.32
C LEU A 485 6.37 -25.24 13.74
N ASP A 486 7.56 -25.67 14.19
CA ASP A 486 8.25 -26.87 13.71
C ASP A 486 7.33 -28.12 13.70
N VAL A 487 6.43 -28.24 14.68
CA VAL A 487 5.39 -29.27 14.73
C VAL A 487 4.02 -28.62 14.87
N PHE A 488 3.19 -28.74 13.84
CA PHE A 488 1.83 -28.19 13.82
C PHE A 488 0.78 -29.30 13.89
N ASP A 489 0.01 -29.32 14.99
CA ASP A 489 -1.00 -30.35 15.23
C ASP A 489 -2.34 -29.97 14.60
N LEU A 490 -2.66 -30.54 13.44
CA LEU A 490 -3.89 -30.26 12.70
C LEU A 490 -5.13 -30.78 13.43
N LYS A 491 -4.97 -31.74 14.35
CA LYS A 491 -6.09 -32.31 15.10
C LYS A 491 -6.72 -31.34 16.08
N LYS A 492 -6.05 -30.21 16.37
CA LYS A 492 -6.57 -29.12 17.20
C LYS A 492 -7.53 -28.19 16.45
N TYR A 493 -7.69 -28.37 15.14
CA TYR A 493 -8.42 -27.47 14.27
C TYR A 493 -9.57 -28.16 13.53
N SER A 494 -10.47 -27.37 12.95
CA SER A 494 -11.51 -27.89 12.07
C SER A 494 -10.90 -28.63 10.88
N ARG A 495 -11.50 -29.76 10.50
CA ARG A 495 -11.01 -30.62 9.41
C ARG A 495 -11.70 -30.36 8.06
N SER A 496 -12.27 -29.19 7.84
CA SER A 496 -12.81 -28.84 6.53
C SER A 496 -11.68 -28.44 5.57
N ASP A 497 -11.85 -28.78 4.29
CA ASP A 497 -10.87 -28.44 3.24
C ASP A 497 -10.61 -26.93 3.18
N GLU A 498 -11.67 -26.13 3.34
CA GLU A 498 -11.58 -24.67 3.40
C GLU A 498 -10.68 -24.17 4.54
N VAL A 499 -10.75 -24.79 5.73
CA VAL A 499 -9.90 -24.40 6.88
C VAL A 499 -8.45 -24.82 6.64
N LEU A 500 -8.22 -25.98 6.04
CA LEU A 500 -6.89 -26.45 5.67
C LEU A 500 -6.24 -25.53 4.63
N GLU A 501 -7.00 -25.06 3.65
CA GLU A 501 -6.52 -24.06 2.70
C GLU A 501 -6.09 -22.76 3.40
N ARG A 502 -6.91 -22.26 4.34
CA ARG A 502 -6.59 -21.04 5.11
C ARG A 502 -5.39 -21.21 6.05
N LEU A 503 -5.13 -22.41 6.57
CA LEU A 503 -3.98 -22.72 7.44
C LEU A 503 -2.73 -23.19 6.68
N LEU A 504 -2.84 -23.42 5.36
CA LEU A 504 -1.73 -23.83 4.50
C LEU A 504 -0.43 -23.00 4.69
N PRO A 505 -0.50 -21.68 4.93
CA PRO A 505 0.73 -20.91 5.15
C PRO A 505 1.52 -21.32 6.39
N VAL A 506 0.80 -21.71 7.45
CA VAL A 506 1.40 -22.24 8.68
C VAL A 506 2.03 -23.59 8.39
N LEU A 507 1.32 -24.46 7.67
CA LEU A 507 1.81 -25.78 7.29
C LEU A 507 3.11 -25.74 6.47
N LYS A 508 3.26 -24.76 5.58
CA LYS A 508 4.47 -24.60 4.74
C LYS A 508 5.72 -24.29 5.54
N VAL A 509 5.58 -23.71 6.72
CA VAL A 509 6.73 -23.35 7.57
C VAL A 509 6.92 -24.29 8.75
N SER A 510 5.98 -25.20 8.95
CA SER A 510 6.11 -26.34 9.83
C SER A 510 6.97 -27.43 9.21
N LYS A 511 7.84 -28.04 10.01
CA LYS A 511 8.62 -29.21 9.57
C LYS A 511 7.78 -30.48 9.58
N THR A 512 6.82 -30.56 10.51
CA THR A 512 5.93 -31.71 10.69
C THR A 512 4.51 -31.20 10.92
N ALA A 513 3.52 -31.80 10.24
CA ALA A 513 2.11 -31.59 10.50
C ALA A 513 1.48 -32.92 10.96
N LEU A 514 0.77 -32.92 12.10
CA LEU A 514 0.26 -34.13 12.79
C LEU A 514 -1.25 -34.30 12.74
#